data_AF-A0A436R1G3-F1
#
_entry.id   AF-A0A436R1G3-F1
#
_cell.length_a   1.000
_cell.length_b   1.000
_cell.length_c   1.000
_cell.angle_alpha   90.00
_cell.angle_beta   90.00
_cell.angle_gamma   90.00
#
_symmetry.space_group_name_H-M   'P 1'
#
loop_
_entity.id
_entity.type
_entity.pdbx_description
1 polymer ?
#
loop_
_entity_poly.entity_id
_entity_poly.type
_entity_poly.pdbx_seq_one_letter_code
_entity_poly.pdbx_strand_id
1 'polypeptide(L)'
;MSLRQETGSTRLDDAARAGWLYYVAGNTQDQIAAKLGISRQTAQRLVSLAMSEGLIKVRVDHPIANCLDLAARLKSRFALDLVEVVPSDPASNSTTIGIAEAAAAEIERRLRSEAPIVMAIGTGRTLKAAIEQLPPMDCPQHKVVSLTGNISPDGSAAFYNVIFTMADRVKARS
;
A
#
# COMPACT_ATOMS: atom_id res chain seq x y z
N MET A 1 2.95 31.38 7.54
CA MET A 1 2.44 30.06 7.10
C MET A 1 3.47 28.92 7.23
N SER A 2 4.76 29.20 7.49
CA SER A 2 5.87 28.21 7.54
C SER A 2 5.92 27.33 8.81
N LEU A 3 5.60 27.87 9.99
CA LEU A 3 5.78 27.20 11.29
C LEU A 3 4.88 25.97 11.54
N ARG A 4 3.75 25.86 10.82
CA ARG A 4 2.84 24.70 10.93
C ARG A 4 3.33 23.48 10.15
N GLN A 5 4.12 23.69 9.09
CA GLN A 5 4.67 22.61 8.27
C GLN A 5 5.91 21.98 8.92
N GLU A 6 6.78 22.78 9.54
CA GLU A 6 7.98 22.28 10.25
C GLU A 6 7.61 21.34 11.41
N THR A 7 6.69 21.77 12.28
CA THR A 7 6.23 20.96 13.42
C THR A 7 5.56 19.64 12.98
N GLY A 8 4.89 19.63 11.83
CA GLY A 8 4.29 18.44 11.23
C GLY A 8 5.34 17.46 10.71
N SER A 9 6.37 17.97 10.02
CA SER A 9 7.49 17.19 9.50
C SER A 9 8.28 16.52 10.63
N THR A 10 8.63 17.27 11.69
CA THR A 10 9.37 16.73 12.84
C THR A 10 8.60 15.61 13.54
N ARG A 11 7.27 15.75 13.64
CA ARG A 11 6.43 14.73 14.30
C ARG A 11 6.29 13.46 13.47
N LEU A 12 6.24 13.56 12.14
CA LEU A 12 6.26 12.39 11.24
C LEU A 12 7.63 11.70 11.27
N ASP A 13 8.72 12.46 11.37
CA ASP A 13 10.07 11.91 11.54
C ASP A 13 10.20 11.13 12.86
N ASP A 14 9.70 11.69 13.96
CA ASP A 14 9.66 11.02 15.26
C ASP A 14 8.80 9.76 15.23
N ALA A 15 7.66 9.81 14.52
CA ALA A 15 6.81 8.64 14.31
C ALA A 15 7.53 7.57 13.50
N ALA A 16 8.16 7.92 12.38
CA ALA A 16 8.94 6.99 11.56
C ALA A 16 10.06 6.34 12.37
N ARG A 17 10.80 7.12 13.18
CA ARG A 17 11.87 6.62 14.05
C ARG A 17 11.34 5.68 15.13
N ALA A 18 10.24 6.03 15.79
CA ALA A 18 9.60 5.16 16.79
C ALA A 18 9.09 3.86 16.15
N GLY A 19 8.46 3.94 14.99
CA GLY A 19 7.99 2.79 14.22
C GLY A 19 9.14 1.85 13.82
N TRP A 20 10.25 2.40 13.33
CA TRP A 20 11.43 1.61 12.98
C TRP A 20 12.02 0.89 14.19
N LEU A 21 12.17 1.58 15.33
CA LEU A 21 12.68 0.96 16.57
C LEU A 21 11.78 -0.19 17.05
N TYR A 22 10.47 -0.06 16.87
CA TYR A 22 9.52 -1.10 17.27
C TYR A 22 9.54 -2.30 16.32
N TYR A 23 9.26 -2.09 15.02
CA TYR A 23 9.04 -3.17 14.06
C TYR A 23 10.32 -3.79 13.51
N VAL A 24 11.41 -3.01 13.41
CA VAL A 24 12.68 -3.47 12.84
C VAL A 24 13.68 -3.83 13.95
N ALA A 25 13.86 -2.94 14.93
CA ALA A 25 14.83 -3.17 16.01
C ALA A 25 14.27 -3.99 17.19
N GLY A 26 12.97 -4.34 17.18
CA GLY A 26 12.35 -5.17 18.21
C GLY A 26 12.30 -4.53 19.59
N ASN A 27 12.39 -3.20 19.69
CA ASN A 27 12.36 -2.51 20.98
C ASN A 27 10.95 -2.44 21.58
N THR A 28 10.86 -2.58 22.90
CA THR A 28 9.61 -2.31 23.62
C THR A 28 9.32 -0.81 23.68
N GLN A 29 8.06 -0.45 23.93
CA GLN A 29 7.66 0.97 24.07
C GLN A 29 8.43 1.70 25.17
N ASP A 30 8.81 1.01 26.25
CA ASP A 30 9.63 1.57 27.34
C ASP A 30 11.07 1.84 26.87
N GLN A 31 11.66 0.92 26.10
CA GLN A 31 12.99 1.12 25.51
C GLN A 31 12.99 2.26 24.49
N ILE A 32 11.92 2.37 23.69
CA ILE A 32 11.75 3.47 22.72
C ILE A 32 11.63 4.80 23.46
N ALA A 33 10.82 4.84 24.52
CA ALA A 33 10.66 6.03 25.36
C ALA A 33 11.98 6.51 25.94
N ALA A 34 12.79 5.60 26.50
CA ALA A 34 14.11 5.91 27.01
C ALA A 34 15.07 6.41 25.91
N LYS A 35 15.08 5.77 24.73
CA LYS A 35 15.94 6.15 23.60
C LYS A 35 15.59 7.51 22.99
N LEU A 36 14.32 7.86 22.97
CA LEU A 36 13.83 9.11 22.39
C LEU A 36 13.65 10.23 23.42
N GLY A 37 13.89 9.98 24.71
CA GLY A 37 13.73 10.98 25.77
C GLY A 37 12.27 11.41 25.98
N ILE A 38 11.32 10.53 25.74
CA ILE A 38 9.87 10.80 25.82
C ILE A 38 9.19 9.85 26.80
N SER A 39 7.92 10.11 27.13
CA SER A 39 7.12 9.18 27.95
C SER A 39 6.74 7.92 27.16
N ARG A 40 6.49 6.81 27.87
CA ARG A 40 5.95 5.57 27.29
C ARG A 40 4.68 5.79 26.47
N GLN A 41 3.76 6.62 26.99
CA GLN A 41 2.51 6.95 26.31
C GLN A 41 2.75 7.71 25.00
N THR A 42 3.72 8.62 24.97
CA THR A 42 4.12 9.31 23.74
C THR A 42 4.76 8.35 22.75
N ALA A 43 5.65 7.44 23.21
CA ALA A 43 6.25 6.42 22.35
C ALA A 43 5.18 5.52 21.71
N GLN A 44 4.20 5.04 22.49
CA GLN A 44 3.07 4.28 21.97
C GLN A 44 2.29 5.07 20.91
N ARG A 45 1.96 6.34 21.18
CA ARG A 45 1.27 7.21 20.22
C ARG A 45 2.07 7.42 18.94
N LEU A 46 3.39 7.55 19.01
CA LEU A 46 4.25 7.70 17.84
C LEU A 46 4.32 6.42 17.00
N VAL A 47 4.43 5.25 17.63
CA VAL A 47 4.36 3.96 16.93
C VAL A 47 3.01 3.78 16.23
N SER A 48 1.91 4.11 16.92
CA SER A 48 0.56 4.08 16.33
C SER A 48 0.43 5.09 15.18
N LEU A 49 1.00 6.29 15.34
CA LEU A 49 0.99 7.32 14.30
C LEU A 49 1.75 6.86 13.05
N ALA A 50 2.90 6.19 13.24
CA ALA A 50 3.68 5.64 12.13
C ALA A 50 2.88 4.63 11.29
N MET A 51 2.06 3.81 11.96
CA MET A 51 1.15 2.88 11.28
C MET A 51 -0.02 3.62 10.61
N SER A 52 -0.70 4.53 11.31
CA SER A 52 -1.90 5.20 10.78
C SER A 52 -1.59 6.15 9.62
N GLU A 53 -0.41 6.76 9.61
CA GLU A 53 0.07 7.62 8.51
C GLU A 53 0.73 6.82 7.37
N GLY A 54 0.74 5.48 7.46
CA GLY A 54 1.30 4.61 6.42
C GLY A 54 2.81 4.73 6.24
N LEU A 55 3.53 5.23 7.24
CA LEU A 55 5.01 5.32 7.24
C LEU A 55 5.65 3.94 7.34
N ILE A 56 4.91 2.97 7.91
CA ILE A 56 5.31 1.58 8.03
C ILE A 56 4.32 0.72 7.23
N LYS A 57 4.86 -0.13 6.36
CA LYS A 57 4.12 -1.19 5.67
C LYS A 57 4.62 -2.54 6.19
N VAL A 58 3.71 -3.40 6.62
CA VAL A 58 4.05 -4.73 7.10
C VAL A 58 3.79 -5.73 5.99
N ARG A 59 4.81 -6.49 5.61
CA ARG A 59 4.68 -7.60 4.66
C ARG A 59 4.85 -8.90 5.41
N VAL A 60 3.90 -9.81 5.26
CA VAL A 60 4.02 -11.17 5.76
C VAL A 60 4.53 -12.05 4.62
N ASP A 61 5.79 -12.45 4.70
CA ASP A 61 6.40 -13.37 3.72
C ASP A 61 6.37 -14.80 4.26
N HIS A 62 5.17 -15.36 4.32
CA HIS A 62 5.00 -16.76 4.71
C HIS A 62 3.87 -17.41 3.91
N PRO A 63 4.13 -18.56 3.24
CA PRO A 63 3.07 -19.32 2.61
C PRO A 63 2.09 -19.84 3.65
N ILE A 64 0.91 -19.23 3.71
CA ILE A 64 -0.20 -19.77 4.49
C ILE A 64 -0.71 -20.98 3.70
N ALA A 65 -0.43 -22.19 4.19
CA ALA A 65 -0.68 -23.45 3.46
C ALA A 65 -2.12 -23.54 2.90
N ASN A 66 -3.11 -23.12 3.70
CA ASN A 66 -4.52 -23.11 3.27
C ASN A 66 -4.78 -22.14 2.11
N CYS A 67 -4.13 -20.97 2.12
CA CYS A 67 -4.25 -20.00 1.02
C CYS A 67 -3.60 -20.55 -0.26
N LEU A 68 -2.44 -21.20 -0.15
CA LEU A 68 -1.76 -21.82 -1.29
C LEU A 68 -2.59 -22.95 -1.91
N ASP A 69 -3.10 -23.86 -1.09
CA ASP A 69 -3.95 -24.96 -1.56
C ASP A 69 -5.19 -24.42 -2.29
N LEU A 70 -5.86 -23.42 -1.70
CA LEU A 70 -7.02 -22.79 -2.32
C LEU A 70 -6.66 -22.11 -3.65
N ALA A 71 -5.55 -21.38 -3.70
CA ALA A 71 -5.08 -20.73 -4.93
C ALA A 71 -4.82 -21.76 -6.05
N ALA A 72 -4.15 -22.87 -5.74
CA ALA A 72 -3.86 -23.94 -6.70
C ALA A 72 -5.15 -24.61 -7.23
N ARG A 73 -6.12 -24.85 -6.34
CA ARG A 73 -7.42 -25.41 -6.69
C ARG A 73 -8.24 -24.48 -7.57
N LEU A 74 -8.29 -23.18 -7.25
CA LEU A 74 -8.95 -22.17 -8.07
C LEU A 74 -8.29 -22.05 -9.44
N LYS A 75 -6.97 -21.99 -9.48
CA LYS A 75 -6.18 -21.92 -10.72
C LYS A 75 -6.51 -23.08 -11.66
N SER A 76 -6.49 -24.30 -11.13
CA SER A 76 -6.76 -25.52 -11.90
C SER A 76 -8.22 -25.61 -12.35
N ARG A 77 -9.16 -25.24 -11.48
CA ARG A 77 -10.61 -25.31 -11.76
C ARG A 77 -11.05 -24.31 -12.85
N PHE A 78 -10.48 -23.12 -12.85
CA PHE A 78 -10.90 -22.02 -13.73
C PHE A 78 -9.90 -21.70 -14.85
N ALA A 79 -8.82 -22.48 -14.98
CA ALA A 79 -7.76 -22.29 -15.98
C ALA A 79 -7.19 -20.85 -15.98
N LEU A 80 -6.87 -20.33 -14.78
CA LEU A 80 -6.36 -18.97 -14.60
C LEU A 80 -4.82 -18.93 -14.72
N ASP A 81 -4.27 -17.86 -15.26
CA ASP A 81 -2.80 -17.69 -15.34
C ASP A 81 -2.17 -17.44 -13.96
N LEU A 82 -2.86 -16.65 -13.14
CA LEU A 82 -2.43 -16.23 -11.80
C LEU A 82 -3.62 -16.26 -10.83
N VAL A 83 -3.39 -16.82 -9.65
CA VAL A 83 -4.32 -16.75 -8.53
C VAL A 83 -3.50 -16.46 -7.28
N GLU A 84 -3.94 -15.47 -6.52
CA GLU A 84 -3.40 -15.16 -5.21
C GLU A 84 -4.55 -15.17 -4.20
N VAL A 85 -4.33 -15.82 -3.06
CA VAL A 85 -5.28 -15.92 -1.96
C VAL A 85 -4.59 -15.37 -0.72
N VAL A 86 -5.26 -14.46 -0.05
CA VAL A 86 -4.78 -13.79 1.16
C VAL A 86 -5.65 -14.17 2.35
N PRO A 87 -5.10 -14.14 3.58
CA PRO A 87 -5.89 -14.35 4.77
C PRO A 87 -6.91 -13.21 4.93
N SER A 88 -8.09 -13.55 5.47
CA SER A 88 -9.10 -12.58 5.89
C SER A 88 -9.15 -12.52 7.41
N ASP A 89 -9.32 -11.32 7.98
CA ASP A 89 -9.67 -11.17 9.39
C ASP A 89 -11.17 -11.52 9.59
N PRO A 90 -11.52 -12.57 10.35
CA PRO A 90 -12.92 -12.94 10.59
C PRO A 90 -13.73 -11.88 11.34
N ALA A 91 -13.06 -10.98 12.07
CA ALA A 91 -13.72 -9.90 12.82
C ALA A 91 -13.86 -8.61 11.99
N SER A 92 -13.25 -8.53 10.81
CA SER A 92 -13.32 -7.37 9.93
C SER A 92 -14.47 -7.48 8.94
N ASN A 93 -15.26 -6.41 8.81
CA ASN A 93 -16.29 -6.29 7.77
C ASN A 93 -15.70 -6.00 6.37
N SER A 94 -14.38 -5.85 6.24
CA SER A 94 -13.69 -5.57 4.98
C SER A 94 -12.51 -6.50 4.77
N THR A 95 -12.55 -7.24 3.66
CA THR A 95 -11.44 -8.06 3.16
C THR A 95 -10.52 -7.28 2.21
N THR A 96 -10.78 -5.98 2.03
CA THR A 96 -10.13 -5.16 1.01
C THR A 96 -8.63 -5.01 1.24
N ILE A 97 -8.18 -4.94 2.49
CA ILE A 97 -6.79 -4.64 2.84
C ILE A 97 -5.85 -5.73 2.31
N GLY A 98 -6.09 -7.00 2.65
CA GLY A 98 -5.22 -8.09 2.20
C GLY A 98 -5.21 -8.21 0.67
N ILE A 99 -6.37 -8.06 0.01
CA ILE A 99 -6.45 -8.14 -1.45
C ILE A 99 -5.72 -6.97 -2.11
N ALA A 100 -5.81 -5.78 -1.52
CA ALA A 100 -5.10 -4.60 -2.00
C ALA A 100 -3.58 -4.75 -1.90
N GLU A 101 -3.06 -5.32 -0.81
CA GLU A 101 -1.63 -5.60 -0.65
C GLU A 101 -1.11 -6.61 -1.69
N ALA A 102 -1.82 -7.72 -1.89
CA ALA A 102 -1.49 -8.71 -2.91
C ALA A 102 -1.51 -8.09 -4.33
N ALA A 103 -2.58 -7.36 -4.66
CA ALA A 103 -2.70 -6.69 -5.94
C ALA A 103 -1.59 -5.65 -6.16
N ALA A 104 -1.24 -4.88 -5.14
CA ALA A 104 -0.15 -3.91 -5.20
C ALA A 104 1.20 -4.59 -5.47
N ALA A 105 1.47 -5.72 -4.79
CA ALA A 105 2.69 -6.48 -4.99
C ALA A 105 2.81 -7.03 -6.42
N GLU A 106 1.71 -7.53 -7.01
CA GLU A 106 1.71 -8.00 -8.40
C GLU A 106 1.88 -6.83 -9.38
N ILE A 107 1.18 -5.70 -9.17
CA ILE A 107 1.35 -4.49 -10.00
C ILE A 107 2.81 -4.02 -9.96
N GLU A 108 3.37 -3.90 -8.76
CA GLU A 108 4.77 -3.51 -8.57
C GLU A 108 5.72 -4.47 -9.29
N ARG A 109 5.51 -5.79 -9.15
CA ARG A 109 6.31 -6.82 -9.82
C ARG A 109 6.29 -6.65 -11.34
N ARG A 110 5.13 -6.33 -11.92
CA ARG A 110 5.00 -6.07 -13.37
C ARG A 110 5.72 -4.79 -13.79
N LEU A 111 5.62 -3.74 -12.98
CA LEU A 111 6.24 -2.43 -13.26
C LEU A 111 7.75 -2.38 -12.99
N ARG A 112 8.33 -3.39 -12.33
CA ARG A 112 9.80 -3.54 -12.24
C ARG A 112 10.44 -4.09 -13.52
N SER A 113 9.64 -4.59 -14.46
CA SER A 113 10.15 -5.11 -15.72
C SER A 113 10.78 -4.00 -16.56
N GLU A 114 11.94 -4.27 -17.19
CA GLU A 114 12.53 -3.34 -18.16
C GLU A 114 11.74 -3.32 -19.48
N ALA A 115 11.07 -4.42 -19.81
CA ALA A 115 10.24 -4.50 -21.02
C ALA A 115 9.03 -3.55 -20.91
N PRO A 116 8.83 -2.60 -21.86
CA PRO A 116 7.70 -1.70 -21.85
C PRO A 116 6.35 -2.46 -21.86
N ILE A 117 5.44 -2.07 -20.97
CA ILE A 117 4.08 -2.59 -20.91
C ILE A 117 3.08 -1.44 -20.96
N VAL A 118 1.89 -1.74 -21.48
CA VAL A 118 0.71 -0.88 -21.36
C VAL A 118 -0.21 -1.52 -20.32
N MET A 119 -0.34 -0.89 -19.16
CA MET A 119 -1.20 -1.36 -18.09
C MET A 119 -2.53 -0.60 -18.13
N ALA A 120 -3.60 -1.32 -18.44
CA ALA A 120 -4.93 -0.75 -18.48
C ALA A 120 -5.63 -0.92 -17.12
N ILE A 121 -6.16 0.18 -16.56
CA ILE A 121 -6.64 0.28 -15.20
C ILE A 121 -8.12 0.66 -15.22
N GLY A 122 -8.95 -0.11 -14.49
CA GLY A 122 -10.37 0.17 -14.29
C GLY A 122 -10.60 1.14 -13.12
N THR A 123 -11.78 1.04 -12.49
CA THR A 123 -12.11 1.84 -11.29
C THR A 123 -12.63 0.94 -10.18
N GLY A 124 -12.51 1.38 -8.93
CA GLY A 124 -13.13 0.73 -7.78
C GLY A 124 -12.34 0.87 -6.48
N ARG A 125 -13.00 0.59 -5.36
CA ARG A 125 -12.43 0.70 -4.00
C ARG A 125 -11.20 -0.19 -3.80
N THR A 126 -11.25 -1.43 -4.27
CA THR A 126 -10.14 -2.38 -4.15
C THR A 126 -8.91 -1.92 -4.93
N LEU A 127 -9.12 -1.43 -6.15
CA LEU A 127 -8.02 -0.97 -7.00
C LEU A 127 -7.39 0.32 -6.48
N LYS A 128 -8.20 1.24 -5.95
CA LYS A 128 -7.73 2.43 -5.22
C LYS A 128 -6.85 2.04 -4.03
N ALA A 129 -7.34 1.13 -3.20
CA ALA A 129 -6.57 0.63 -2.07
C ALA A 129 -5.25 -0.01 -2.51
N ALA A 130 -5.23 -0.80 -3.60
CA ALA A 130 -4.01 -1.41 -4.12
C ALA A 130 -2.99 -0.36 -4.60
N ILE A 131 -3.44 0.66 -5.33
CA ILE A 131 -2.56 1.71 -5.86
C ILE A 131 -1.98 2.58 -4.73
N GLU A 132 -2.74 2.81 -3.66
CA GLU A 132 -2.24 3.49 -2.45
C GLU A 132 -1.13 2.68 -1.75
N GLN A 133 -1.12 1.35 -1.91
CA GLN A 133 -0.08 0.47 -1.37
C GLN A 133 1.20 0.41 -2.22
N LEU A 134 1.21 0.91 -3.45
CA LEU A 134 2.44 0.94 -4.26
C LEU A 134 3.52 1.81 -3.57
N PRO A 135 4.80 1.46 -3.65
CA PRO A 135 5.86 2.40 -3.32
C PRO A 135 6.03 3.42 -4.44
N PRO A 136 6.69 4.56 -4.17
CA PRO A 136 7.18 5.44 -5.23
C PRO A 136 8.13 4.66 -6.16
N MET A 137 7.89 4.72 -7.47
CA MET A 137 8.70 4.05 -8.49
C MET A 137 9.03 5.02 -9.63
N ASP A 138 10.07 4.71 -10.39
CA ASP A 138 10.44 5.44 -11.61
C ASP A 138 10.43 4.46 -12.77
N CYS A 139 9.29 4.35 -13.47
CA CYS A 139 9.13 3.45 -14.61
C CYS A 139 8.58 4.19 -15.85
N PRO A 140 9.35 5.14 -16.42
CA PRO A 140 8.92 5.98 -17.53
C PRO A 140 8.72 5.21 -18.84
N GLN A 141 9.28 3.99 -18.94
CA GLN A 141 9.12 3.08 -20.06
C GLN A 141 7.71 2.47 -20.13
N HIS A 142 6.94 2.51 -19.03
CA HIS A 142 5.59 1.97 -18.98
C HIS A 142 4.55 3.02 -19.31
N LYS A 143 3.40 2.55 -19.79
CA LYS A 143 2.21 3.38 -20.03
C LYS A 143 1.05 2.88 -19.18
N VAL A 144 0.36 3.79 -18.51
CA VAL A 144 -0.86 3.48 -17.73
C VAL A 144 -2.05 4.11 -18.42
N VAL A 145 -3.08 3.33 -18.75
CA VAL A 145 -4.26 3.82 -19.49
C VAL A 145 -5.57 3.51 -18.76
N SER A 146 -6.58 4.35 -18.97
CA SER A 146 -7.94 4.11 -18.43
C SER A 146 -8.70 3.11 -19.28
N LEU A 147 -9.37 2.15 -18.63
CA LEU A 147 -10.40 1.32 -19.26
C LEU A 147 -11.80 1.95 -19.19
N THR A 148 -11.98 2.97 -18.36
CA THR A 148 -13.25 3.69 -18.20
C THR A 148 -13.16 5.08 -18.81
N GLY A 149 -14.20 5.53 -19.51
CA GLY A 149 -14.27 6.89 -20.03
C GLY A 149 -14.04 7.92 -18.92
N ASN A 150 -13.22 8.93 -19.21
CA ASN A 150 -13.14 10.11 -18.36
C ASN A 150 -14.45 10.88 -18.52
N ILE A 151 -14.98 11.40 -17.40
CA ILE A 151 -16.10 12.36 -17.30
C ILE A 151 -17.42 11.67 -16.91
N SER A 152 -17.73 11.70 -15.62
CA SER A 152 -19.12 11.85 -15.18
C SER A 152 -19.67 13.16 -15.79
N PRO A 153 -20.96 13.31 -16.12
CA PRO A 153 -21.53 14.50 -16.77
C PRO A 153 -21.24 15.85 -16.06
N ASP A 154 -20.79 15.80 -14.81
CA ASP A 154 -20.41 16.92 -13.95
C ASP A 154 -18.92 17.33 -14.03
N GLY A 155 -18.13 16.71 -14.90
CA GLY A 155 -16.70 17.04 -15.06
C GLY A 155 -15.80 16.53 -13.93
N SER A 156 -16.34 15.77 -12.97
CA SER A 156 -15.51 15.05 -12.01
C SER A 156 -14.81 13.87 -12.69
N ALA A 157 -13.50 13.73 -12.47
CA ALA A 157 -12.88 12.43 -12.61
C ALA A 157 -13.63 11.50 -11.65
N ALA A 158 -14.21 10.40 -12.15
CA ALA A 158 -14.96 9.46 -11.32
C ALA A 158 -14.18 9.25 -10.01
N PHE A 159 -14.82 9.35 -8.85
CA PHE A 159 -14.16 9.42 -7.52
C PHE A 159 -13.16 8.26 -7.24
N TYR A 160 -13.19 7.22 -8.07
CA TYR A 160 -12.31 6.04 -8.07
C TYR A 160 -11.35 5.97 -9.28
N ASN A 161 -11.15 7.08 -10.00
CA ASN A 161 -10.19 7.18 -11.09
C ASN A 161 -8.80 7.32 -10.48
N VAL A 162 -8.12 6.19 -10.45
CA VAL A 162 -6.84 5.97 -9.78
C VAL A 162 -5.65 6.25 -10.70
N ILE A 163 -5.90 6.67 -11.95
CA ILE A 163 -4.88 6.75 -12.99
C ILE A 163 -3.88 7.85 -12.69
N PHE A 164 -4.34 9.04 -12.32
CA PHE A 164 -3.43 10.14 -11.96
C PHE A 164 -2.61 9.77 -10.72
N THR A 165 -3.25 9.23 -9.68
CA THR A 165 -2.56 8.75 -8.49
C THR A 165 -1.53 7.66 -8.81
N MET A 166 -1.84 6.74 -9.71
CA MET A 166 -0.92 5.68 -10.13
C MET A 166 0.24 6.24 -10.96
N ALA A 167 -0.07 7.02 -12.00
CA ALA A 167 0.92 7.61 -12.90
C ALA A 167 1.91 8.48 -12.12
N ASP A 168 1.44 9.30 -11.17
CA ASP A 168 2.31 10.09 -10.29
C ASP A 168 3.18 9.20 -9.40
N ARG A 169 2.61 8.12 -8.86
CA ARG A 169 3.31 7.24 -7.93
C ARG A 169 4.37 6.37 -8.59
N VAL A 170 4.17 6.03 -9.87
CA VAL A 170 5.12 5.20 -10.62
C VAL A 170 5.91 5.97 -11.69
N LYS A 171 5.65 7.28 -11.82
CA LYS A 171 6.21 8.18 -12.85
C LYS A 171 6.12 7.62 -14.28
N ALA A 172 5.03 6.92 -14.57
CA ALA A 172 4.73 6.39 -15.89
C ALA A 172 4.01 7.42 -16.75
N ARG A 173 4.03 7.24 -18.08
CA ARG A 173 3.24 8.09 -18.99
C ARG A 173 1.76 7.65 -18.92
N SER A 174 0.85 8.60 -18.66
CA SER A 174 -0.61 8.41 -18.75
C SER A 174 -1.13 8.71 -20.14
#